data_AF-A0A9X5BI33-F1
#
_entry.id   AF-A0A9X5BI33-F1
#
_cell.length_a   1.000
_cell.length_b   1.000
_cell.length_c   1.000
_cell.angle_alpha   90.00
_cell.angle_beta   90.00
_cell.angle_gamma   90.00
#
_symmetry.space_group_name_H-M   'P 1'
#
loop_
_entity.id
_entity.type
_entity.pdbx_description
1 polymer ?
#
loop_
_entity_poly.entity_id
_entity_poly.type
_entity_poly.pdbx_seq_one_letter_code
_entity_poly.pdbx_strand_id
1 'polypeptide(L)'
;MGYQKLTGENADYLEIYNLDNSESERQRVTEGLLDDVSREIRTAAANIRNNDLPRKCSKERCQKCYLNYLYLSRKEKREFEV
;
A
#
# COMPACT_ATOMS: atom_id res chain seq x y z
N MET A 1 2.94 13.30 9.37
CA MET A 1 3.84 12.14 9.10
C MET A 1 5.22 12.41 9.70
N GLY A 2 6.18 11.46 9.67
CA GLY A 2 7.44 11.53 10.45
C GLY A 2 8.23 12.83 10.29
N TYR A 3 8.52 13.24 9.06
CA TYR A 3 9.23 14.51 8.77
C TYR A 3 8.52 15.73 9.36
N GLN A 4 7.24 15.93 9.02
CA GLN A 4 6.41 17.02 9.53
C GLN A 4 6.33 17.06 11.06
N LYS A 5 6.34 15.91 11.74
CA LYS A 5 6.35 15.85 13.21
C LYS A 5 7.68 16.30 13.81
N LEU A 6 8.79 16.14 13.07
CA LEU A 6 10.13 16.50 13.51
C LEU A 6 10.47 17.96 13.20
N THR A 7 10.00 18.47 12.07
CA THR A 7 10.37 19.80 11.56
C THR A 7 9.28 20.85 11.72
N GLY A 8 8.01 20.44 11.87
CA GLY A 8 6.85 21.33 11.79
C GLY A 8 6.45 21.70 10.35
N GLU A 9 7.21 21.26 9.34
CA GLU A 9 7.04 21.63 7.94
C GLU A 9 6.78 20.40 7.07
N ASN A 10 6.03 20.57 5.98
CA ASN A 10 5.87 19.52 4.99
C ASN A 10 7.14 19.44 4.12
N ALA A 11 7.57 18.22 3.80
CA ALA A 11 8.60 18.05 2.77
C ALA A 11 8.04 18.52 1.43
N ASP A 12 8.87 19.11 0.57
CA ASP A 12 8.44 19.49 -0.78
C ASP A 12 8.38 18.28 -1.73
N TYR A 13 9.30 17.34 -1.55
CA TYR A 13 9.47 16.17 -2.40
C TYR A 13 9.77 14.91 -1.58
N LEU A 14 9.33 13.78 -2.11
CA LEU A 14 9.73 12.44 -1.74
C LEU A 14 10.56 11.86 -2.89
N GLU A 15 11.69 11.26 -2.60
CA GLU A 15 12.49 10.52 -3.57
C GLU A 15 12.71 9.10 -3.08
N ILE A 16 12.42 8.13 -3.94
CA ILE A 16 12.64 6.70 -3.71
C ILE A 16 13.74 6.27 -4.67
N TYR A 17 14.87 5.84 -4.12
CA TYR A 17 15.97 5.29 -4.91
C TYR A 17 15.92 3.76 -4.86
N ASN A 18 15.78 3.14 -6.02
CA ASN A 18 15.79 1.69 -6.16
C ASN A 18 17.22 1.18 -6.37
N LEU A 19 17.71 0.38 -5.42
CA LEU A 19 19.07 -0.16 -5.44
C LEU A 19 19.29 -1.24 -6.51
N ASP A 20 18.23 -1.95 -6.90
CA ASP A 20 18.34 -3.09 -7.82
C ASP A 20 18.58 -2.63 -9.26
N ASN A 21 17.98 -1.51 -9.67
CA ASN A 21 18.09 -0.97 -11.02
C ASN A 21 18.73 0.43 -11.08
N SER A 22 19.15 0.99 -9.94
CA SER A 22 19.77 2.32 -9.85
C SER A 22 18.91 3.46 -10.40
N GLU A 23 17.59 3.32 -10.37
CA GLU A 23 16.64 4.35 -10.78
C GLU A 23 16.10 5.11 -9.57
N SER A 24 15.82 6.41 -9.75
CA SER A 24 15.10 7.20 -8.76
C SER A 24 13.72 7.63 -9.25
N GLU A 25 12.75 7.53 -8.36
CA GLU A 25 11.42 8.10 -8.55
C GLU A 25 11.23 9.27 -7.59
N ARG A 26 11.02 10.45 -8.15
CA ARG A 26 10.79 11.68 -7.38
C ARG A 26 9.35 12.15 -7.54
N GLN A 27 8.67 12.33 -6.41
CA GLN A 27 7.29 12.80 -6.35
C GLN A 27 7.19 14.07 -5.51
N ARG A 28 6.40 15.05 -5.97
CA ARG A 28 6.05 16.22 -5.16
C ARG A 28 5.08 15.82 -4.06
N VAL A 29 5.35 16.25 -2.83
CA VAL A 29 4.42 16.08 -1.72
C VAL A 29 3.39 17.19 -1.80
N THR A 30 2.14 16.80 -2.10
CA THR A 30 1.01 17.73 -2.07
C THR A 30 0.37 17.70 -0.69
N GLU A 31 -0.33 18.78 -0.33
CA GLU A 31 -0.99 18.91 0.97
C GLU A 31 -1.98 17.76 1.23
N GLY A 32 -2.74 17.33 0.22
CA GLY A 32 -3.67 16.20 0.31
C GLY A 32 -3.01 14.82 0.42
N LEU A 33 -1.79 14.65 -0.09
CA LEU A 33 -1.12 13.33 -0.09
C LEU A 33 -0.91 12.80 1.34
N LEU A 34 -0.44 13.66 2.25
CA LEU A 34 -0.15 13.27 3.63
C LEU A 34 -1.43 12.95 4.40
N ASP A 35 -2.50 13.68 4.14
CA ASP A 35 -3.81 13.46 4.75
C ASP A 35 -4.46 12.17 4.26
N ASP A 36 -4.40 11.91 2.95
CA ASP A 36 -4.92 10.69 2.34
C ASP A 36 -4.21 9.45 2.89
N VAL A 37 -2.87 9.46 2.91
CA VAL A 37 -2.07 8.37 3.49
C VAL A 37 -2.37 8.20 4.98
N SER A 38 -2.47 9.30 5.73
CA SER A 38 -2.80 9.26 7.16
C SER A 38 -4.20 8.66 7.40
N ARG A 39 -5.17 8.99 6.56
CA ARG A 39 -6.52 8.44 6.60
C ARG A 39 -6.52 6.95 6.27
N GLU A 40 -5.80 6.52 5.24
CA GLU A 40 -5.69 5.11 4.88
C GLU A 40 -5.08 4.26 5.99
N ILE A 41 -4.01 4.75 6.63
CA ILE A 41 -3.38 4.09 7.79
C ILE A 41 -4.38 3.93 8.95
N ARG A 42 -5.10 5.00 9.29
CA ARG A 42 -6.10 4.95 10.38
C ARG A 42 -7.24 3.99 10.07
N THR A 43 -7.76 4.02 8.85
CA THR A 43 -8.81 3.10 8.39
C THR A 43 -8.33 1.66 8.44
N ALA A 44 -7.14 1.36 7.92
CA ALA A 44 -6.58 0.02 7.97
C ALA A 44 -6.41 -0.48 9.43
N ALA A 45 -5.90 0.37 10.33
CA ALA A 45 -5.76 0.03 11.73
C ALA A 45 -7.10 -0.22 12.44
N ALA A 46 -8.13 0.58 12.13
CA ALA A 46 -9.48 0.37 12.66
C ALA A 46 -10.07 -0.95 12.17
N ASN A 47 -9.94 -1.24 10.87
CA ASN A 47 -10.40 -2.49 10.26
C ASN A 47 -9.74 -3.71 10.90
N ILE A 48 -8.42 -3.70 11.09
CA ILE A 48 -7.69 -4.79 11.78
C ILE A 48 -8.23 -5.00 13.20
N ARG A 49 -8.43 -3.92 13.99
CA ARG A 49 -8.96 -4.01 15.36
C ARG A 49 -10.37 -4.59 15.42
N ASN A 50 -11.18 -4.31 14.41
CA ASN A 50 -12.55 -4.79 14.29
C ASN A 50 -12.65 -6.16 13.62
N ASN A 51 -11.52 -6.82 13.32
CA ASN A 51 -11.46 -8.05 12.55
C ASN A 51 -12.18 -7.96 11.19
N ASP A 52 -12.20 -6.76 10.60
CA ASP A 52 -12.67 -6.50 9.25
C ASP A 52 -11.47 -6.48 8.30
N LEU A 53 -11.37 -7.48 7.42
CA LEU A 53 -10.28 -7.61 6.46
C LEU A 53 -10.85 -7.53 5.02
N PRO A 54 -11.23 -6.31 4.57
CA PRO A 54 -11.94 -6.15 3.31
C PRO A 54 -11.05 -6.50 2.13
N ARG A 55 -11.68 -7.13 1.14
CA ARG A 55 -11.04 -7.59 -0.07
C ARG A 55 -10.78 -6.41 -1.04
N LYS A 56 -9.58 -5.82 -1.00
CA LYS A 56 -9.21 -4.65 -1.82
C LYS A 56 -8.39 -4.96 -3.08
N CYS A 57 -7.77 -6.14 -3.20
CA CYS A 57 -6.96 -6.49 -4.37
C CYS A 57 -7.82 -7.05 -5.51
N SER A 58 -7.37 -6.88 -6.75
CA SER A 58 -7.89 -7.67 -7.87
C SER A 58 -7.40 -9.12 -7.76
N LYS A 59 -8.10 -10.06 -8.42
CA LYS A 59 -7.72 -11.48 -8.38
C LYS A 59 -6.33 -11.72 -8.97
N GLU A 60 -5.98 -10.98 -10.01
CA GLU A 60 -4.69 -11.05 -10.72
C GLU A 60 -3.55 -10.61 -9.80
N ARG A 61 -3.72 -9.53 -9.03
CA ARG A 61 -2.73 -9.11 -8.02
C ARG A 61 -2.59 -10.15 -6.93
N CYS A 62 -3.70 -10.71 -6.48
CA CYS A 62 -3.71 -11.69 -5.41
C CYS A 62 -3.18 -13.07 -5.83
N GLN A 63 -3.12 -13.42 -7.11
CA GLN A 63 -2.47 -14.64 -7.61
C GLN A 63 -1.00 -14.72 -7.18
N LYS A 64 -0.26 -13.61 -7.34
CA LYS A 64 1.19 -13.51 -7.04
C LYS A 64 1.49 -13.29 -5.55
N CYS A 65 0.46 -13.16 -4.71
CA CYS A 65 0.64 -12.93 -3.28
C CYS A 65 1.01 -14.23 -2.56
N TYR A 66 1.95 -14.17 -1.63
CA TYR A 66 2.30 -15.30 -0.75
C TYR A 66 1.08 -15.85 0.02
N LEU A 67 0.13 -14.98 0.38
CA LEU A 67 -1.09 -15.31 1.11
C LEU A 67 -2.30 -15.54 0.19
N ASN A 68 -2.09 -15.87 -1.09
CA ASN A 68 -3.18 -16.04 -2.05
C ASN A 68 -4.26 -17.05 -1.62
N TYR A 69 -3.92 -18.01 -0.73
CA TYR A 69 -4.84 -19.02 -0.21
C TYR A 69 -5.90 -18.47 0.75
N LEU A 70 -5.69 -17.28 1.31
CA LEU A 70 -6.69 -16.60 2.13
C LEU A 70 -7.72 -15.84 1.29
N TYR A 71 -7.37 -15.52 0.04
CA TYR A 71 -8.17 -14.65 -0.82
C TYR A 71 -8.86 -15.40 -1.97
N LEU A 72 -8.07 -16.19 -2.71
CA LEU A 72 -8.52 -16.96 -3.86
C LEU A 72 -9.01 -18.34 -3.42
N SER A 73 -10.20 -18.71 -3.89
CA SER A 73 -10.71 -20.07 -3.77
C SER A 73 -9.87 -21.06 -4.59
N ARG A 74 -10.00 -22.35 -4.29
CA ARG A 74 -9.34 -23.42 -5.05
C ARG A 74 -9.75 -23.47 -6.53
N LYS A 75 -10.91 -22.93 -6.88
CA LYS A 75 -11.37 -22.82 -8.27
C LYS A 75 -10.65 -21.68 -8.97
N GLU A 76 -10.65 -20.50 -8.36
CA GLU A 76 -9.99 -19.30 -8.90
C GLU A 76 -8.49 -19.51 -9.07
N LYS A 77 -7.83 -20.23 -8.15
CA LYS A 77 -6.41 -20.56 -8.32
C LYS A 77 -6.11 -21.35 -9.59
N ARG A 78 -6.94 -22.35 -9.91
CA ARG A 78 -6.77 -23.18 -11.11
C ARG A 78 -6.99 -22.41 -12.40
N GLU A 79 -7.83 -21.38 -12.38
CA GLU A 79 -8.03 -20.49 -13.53
C GLU A 79 -6.76 -19.69 -13.89
N PHE A 80 -5.80 -19.58 -12.96
CA PHE A 80 -4.53 -18.89 -13.15
C PHE A 80 -3.31 -19.81 -13.31
N GLU A 81 -3.49 -21.13 -13.20
CA GLU A 81 -2.42 -22.15 -13.33
C GLU A 81 -2.22 -22.62 -14.80
N VAL A 82 -2.64 -21.81 -15.78
CA VAL A 82 -2.51 -22.08 -17.22
C VAL A 82 -1.07 -22.37 -17.63
#